data_AF-A0A6I1K1S8-F1
#
_entry.id   AF-A0A6I1K1S8-F1
#
_cell.length_a   1.000
_cell.length_b   1.000
_cell.length_c   1.000
_cell.angle_alpha   90.00
_cell.angle_beta   90.00
_cell.angle_gamma   90.00
#
_symmetry.space_group_name_H-M   'P 1'
#
loop_
_entity.id
_entity.type
_entity.pdbx_description
1 polymer ?
#
loop_
_entity_poly.entity_id
_entity_poly.type
_entity_poly.pdbx_seq_one_letter_code
_entity_poly.pdbx_strand_id
1 'polypeptide(L)' 'GLDSEIDVTGVAPGEPVEFDAWRWERLESIPALVVPYKRHVYERIVIAFAAFAAPASRS' A
#
# COMPACT_ATOMS: atom_id res chain seq x y z
N GLY A 1 -12.66 -0.89 -7.70
CA GLY A 1 -13.67 -0.53 -6.69
C GLY A 1 -13.81 0.98 -6.67
N LEU A 2 -14.63 1.48 -5.76
CA LEU A 2 -14.74 2.90 -5.47
C LEU A 2 -13.88 3.23 -4.25
N ASP A 3 -13.21 4.38 -4.26
CA ASP A 3 -12.36 4.78 -3.14
C ASP A 3 -13.15 4.91 -1.83
N SER A 4 -14.44 5.25 -1.91
CA SER A 4 -15.33 5.36 -0.74
C SER A 4 -15.60 4.04 -0.01
N GLU A 5 -15.20 2.90 -0.57
CA GLU A 5 -15.32 1.59 0.09
C GLU A 5 -14.23 1.35 1.15
N ILE A 6 -13.18 2.19 1.19
CA ILE A 6 -12.04 2.03 2.09
C ILE A 6 -12.12 3.05 3.24
N ASP A 7 -12.54 2.59 4.41
CA ASP A 7 -12.48 3.33 5.68
C ASP A 7 -11.29 2.83 6.52
N VAL A 8 -10.27 3.69 6.68
CA VAL A 8 -9.06 3.39 7.49
C VAL A 8 -9.21 3.82 8.95
N THR A 9 -10.31 4.47 9.30
CA THR A 9 -10.57 5.01 10.65
C THR A 9 -11.51 4.12 11.48
N GLY A 10 -12.22 3.19 10.83
CA GLY A 10 -13.12 2.23 11.48
C GLY A 10 -12.38 1.15 12.27
N VAL A 11 -12.00 1.46 13.51
CA VAL A 11 -11.39 0.51 14.46
C VAL A 11 -12.34 0.15 15.61
N ALA A 12 -12.06 -0.96 16.30
CA ALA A 12 -12.86 -1.39 17.44
C ALA A 12 -12.77 -0.36 18.61
N PRO A 13 -13.81 -0.24 19.47
CA PRO A 13 -13.78 0.69 20.59
C PRO A 13 -12.58 0.44 21.51
N GLY A 14 -11.77 1.48 21.74
CA GLY A 14 -10.58 1.42 22.60
C GLY A 14 -9.28 1.09 21.87
N GLU A 15 -9.33 0.75 20.58
CA GLU A 15 -8.13 0.55 19.75
C GLU A 15 -7.66 1.86 19.11
N PRO A 16 -6.34 2.11 19.01
CA PRO A 16 -5.83 3.28 18.31
C PRO A 16 -6.00 3.13 16.79
N VAL A 17 -6.29 4.24 16.12
CA VAL A 17 -6.30 4.30 14.65
C VAL A 17 -4.86 4.34 14.16
N GLU A 18 -4.47 3.36 13.33
CA GLU A 18 -3.12 3.28 12.77
C GLU A 18 -2.87 4.28 11.61
N PHE A 19 -3.91 4.63 10.86
CA PHE A 19 -3.82 5.48 9.66
C PHE A 19 -4.90 6.55 9.64
N ASP A 20 -4.51 7.78 9.34
CA ASP A 20 -5.40 8.94 9.22
C ASP A 20 -5.81 9.24 7.76
N ALA A 21 -4.98 8.82 6.80
CA ALA A 21 -5.20 9.01 5.38
C ALA A 21 -4.60 7.88 4.54
N TRP A 22 -5.13 7.69 3.34
CA TRP A 22 -4.61 6.73 2.36
C TRP A 22 -4.73 7.29 0.94
N ARG A 23 -3.96 6.70 0.02
CA ARG A 23 -4.08 6.91 -1.43
C ARG A 23 -3.62 5.66 -2.17
N TRP A 24 -4.07 5.49 -3.40
CA TRP A 24 -3.43 4.58 -4.33
C TRP A 24 -2.04 5.10 -4.71
N GLU A 25 -1.06 4.21 -4.78
CA GLU A 25 0.33 4.53 -5.13
C GLU A 25 0.91 3.42 -6.01
N ARG A 26 1.90 3.77 -6.83
CA ARG A 26 2.62 2.79 -7.64
C ARG A 26 3.51 1.92 -6.76
N LEU A 27 3.51 0.61 -7.00
CA LEU A 27 4.27 -0.35 -6.19
C LEU A 27 5.76 0.02 -6.10
N GLU A 28 6.36 0.42 -7.21
CA GLU A 28 7.77 0.82 -7.28
C GLU A 28 8.09 2.13 -6.54
N SER A 29 7.11 2.97 -6.23
CA SER A 29 7.31 4.20 -5.45
C SER A 29 7.42 3.93 -3.95
N ILE A 30 6.90 2.80 -3.46
CA ILE A 30 6.74 2.53 -2.02
C ILE A 30 8.06 2.59 -1.22
N PRO A 31 9.21 2.06 -1.70
CA PRO A 31 10.48 2.14 -0.96
C PRO A 31 10.93 3.57 -0.61
N ALA A 32 10.48 4.58 -1.37
CA ALA A 32 10.78 5.99 -1.11
C ALA A 32 9.87 6.63 -0.05
N LEU A 33 8.74 6.01 0.26
CA LEU A 33 7.71 6.54 1.17
C LEU A 33 7.79 5.96 2.59
N VAL A 34 8.44 4.80 2.74
CA VAL A 34 8.58 4.13 4.02
C VAL A 34 9.75 4.66 4.83
N VAL A 35 9.73 4.42 6.14
CA VAL A 35 10.83 4.75 7.03
C VAL A 35 12.16 4.14 6.57
N PRO A 36 13.32 4.83 6.69
CA PRO A 36 14.57 4.43 6.05
C PRO A 36 15.03 3.00 6.37
N TYR A 37 14.88 2.56 7.61
CA TYR A 37 15.34 1.23 8.01
C TYR A 37 14.53 0.09 7.35
N LYS A 38 13.29 0.34 6.91
CA LYS A 38 12.46 -0.64 6.21
C LYS A 38 12.67 -0.65 4.70
N ARG A 39 13.38 0.32 4.12
CA ARG A 39 13.51 0.47 2.66
C ARG A 39 13.92 -0.84 1.96
N HIS A 40 14.95 -1.51 2.48
CA HIS A 40 15.46 -2.76 1.92
C HIS A 40 14.41 -3.90 1.89
N VAL A 41 13.50 -3.94 2.87
CA VAL A 41 12.39 -4.92 2.89
C VAL A 41 11.40 -4.58 1.78
N TYR A 42 11.04 -3.31 1.64
CA TYR A 42 10.10 -2.87 0.62
C TYR A 42 10.67 -3.00 -0.80
N GLU A 43 11.97 -2.79 -1.01
CA GLU A 43 12.63 -3.09 -2.29
C GLU A 43 12.44 -4.57 -2.69
N ARG A 44 12.57 -5.50 -1.74
CA ARG A 44 12.33 -6.93 -1.99
C ARG A 44 10.86 -7.23 -2.29
N ILE A 45 9.93 -6.54 -1.65
CA ILE A 45 8.48 -6.65 -1.93
C ILE A 45 8.20 -6.21 -3.37
N VAL A 46 8.75 -5.07 -3.80
CA VAL A 46 8.58 -4.60 -5.18
C VAL A 46 9.04 -5.65 -6.18
N ILE A 47 10.24 -6.23 -5.97
CA ILE A 47 10.77 -7.29 -6.85
C ILE A 47 9.86 -8.52 -6.87
N ALA A 48 9.43 -8.99 -5.70
CA ALA A 48 8.61 -10.19 -5.58
C ALA A 48 7.23 -10.04 -6.24
N PHE A 49 6.67 -8.83 -6.23
CA PHE A 49 5.32 -8.57 -6.72
C PHE A 49 5.25 -7.89 -8.10
N ALA A 50 6.39 -7.54 -8.70
CA ALA A 50 6.44 -6.81 -9.97
C ALA A 50 5.61 -7.48 -11.09
N ALA A 51 5.65 -8.81 -11.18
CA ALA A 51 4.91 -9.57 -12.20
C ALA A 51 3.38 -9.47 -12.06
N PHE A 52 2.86 -9.16 -10.86
CA PHE A 52 1.43 -9.05 -10.58
C PHE A 52 0.92 -7.60 -10.62
N ALA A 53 1.83 -6.63 -10.66
CA ALA A 53 1.49 -5.21 -10.67
C ALA A 53 1.24 -4.65 -12.08
N ALA A 54 1.50 -5.44 -13.13
CA ALA A 54 1.12 -5.08 -14.48
C ALA A 54 -0.42 -5.09 -14.63
N PRO A 55 -1.02 -4.11 -15.30
CA PRO A 55 -2.43 -4.18 -15.66
C PRO A 55 -2.67 -5.48 -16.42
N ALA A 56 -3.71 -6.23 -16.05
CA ALA A 56 -4.13 -7.36 -16.87
C ALA A 56 -4.33 -6.86 -18.30
N SER A 57 -3.60 -7.42 -19.25
CA SER A 57 -3.82 -7.15 -20.67
C SER A 57 -5.27 -7.49 -20.97
N ARG A 58 -6.10 -6.45 -21.18
CA ARG A 58 -7.48 -6.61 -21.64
C ARG A 58 -7.42 -7.20 -23.04
N SER A 59 -7.77 -8.48 -23.15
CA SER A 59 -8.26 -9.08 -24.40
C SER A 59 -9.73 -8.80 -24.57
#